data_AF-A0A317XCG6-F1
#
_entry.id   AF-A0A317XCG6-F1
#
_cell.length_a   1.000
_cell.length_b   1.000
_cell.length_c   1.000
_cell.angle_alpha   90.00
_cell.angle_beta   90.00
_cell.angle_gamma   90.00
#
_symmetry.space_group_name_H-M   'P 1'
#
loop_
_entity.id
_entity.type
_entity.pdbx_description
1 polymer ?
#
loop_
_entity_poly.entity_id
_entity_poly.type
_entity_poly.pdbx_seq_one_letter_code
_entity_poly.pdbx_strand_id
1 'polypeptide(L)'
;MNTIDATEHYETSANDRPPSLLTVIVDTNPHAWALLNPTLPLSTAIANILVFLNAHLACNYANEVAVVASHTHKATWLYPVERTTTTTRDTDGDIAMHHPQASSPPPTSSTSINKYRPFRIVEEQVTANLHALMTNTSSASLSTTTSTMMAGALTLALSHINRRTIAWNEAHGGDISNPNESSNPSSSNTTRATPESTLQSRILILSVSSSTGSAHQYIPIMNAIFACQRLHIPIDVCKLSGDAVFLQQASDATKGIYMALEEPRGLLQYLMMGFLPDQRSRRHLVLPTRVDVDFRAACFCHRRVVDVGFVCSICLSIFCEPLGDGVCLTCGSRLDMGDYGAKPAVVARKRKKKKVKATGPSATGTPTPTPTPGP
;
A
#
# COMPACT_ATOMS: atom_id res chain seq x y z
N MET A 1 7.57 59.64 10.51
CA MET A 1 8.63 58.73 10.98
C MET A 1 7.95 57.55 11.63
N ASN A 2 8.08 56.37 11.00
CA ASN A 2 7.90 54.99 11.49
C ASN A 2 6.61 54.69 12.27
N THR A 3 5.72 53.79 11.84
CA THR A 3 6.00 52.40 11.49
C THR A 3 4.94 51.88 10.51
N ILE A 4 5.31 51.73 9.24
CA ILE A 4 4.63 50.81 8.32
C ILE A 4 5.30 49.46 8.60
N ASP A 5 4.75 48.74 9.57
CA ASP A 5 5.23 47.41 9.92
C ASP A 5 4.62 46.41 8.94
N ALA A 6 5.43 45.98 7.97
CA ALA A 6 5.04 45.04 6.92
C ALA A 6 5.09 43.57 7.40
N THR A 7 4.99 43.32 8.72
CA THR A 7 5.08 41.99 9.32
C THR A 7 3.75 41.24 9.44
N GLU A 8 2.61 41.90 9.23
CA GLU A 8 1.29 41.23 9.28
C GLU A 8 0.95 40.40 8.02
N HIS A 9 1.78 40.42 6.98
CA HIS A 9 1.57 39.58 5.78
C HIS A 9 1.98 38.11 5.95
N TYR A 10 2.42 37.69 7.14
CA TYR A 10 2.74 36.30 7.45
C TYR A 10 1.91 35.74 8.62
N GLU A 11 0.70 36.26 8.84
CA GLU A 11 -0.33 35.42 9.45
C GLU A 11 -0.67 34.33 8.44
N THR A 12 -0.02 33.17 8.58
CA THR A 12 -0.35 31.93 7.88
C THR A 12 -1.84 31.72 8.09
N SER A 13 -2.63 32.12 7.09
CA SER A 13 -4.07 32.02 7.17
C SER A 13 -4.40 30.56 7.45
N ALA A 14 -5.36 30.30 8.35
CA ALA A 14 -5.87 28.97 8.73
C ALA A 14 -6.57 28.21 7.57
N ASN A 15 -6.12 28.46 6.33
CA ASN A 15 -6.60 27.96 5.06
C ASN A 15 -5.45 27.45 4.17
N ASP A 16 -4.19 27.54 4.61
CA ASP A 16 -3.08 26.98 3.85
C ASP A 16 -3.18 25.45 3.78
N ARG A 17 -2.89 24.89 2.59
CA ARG A 17 -2.94 23.44 2.40
C ARG A 17 -1.92 22.80 3.34
N PRO A 18 -2.30 21.78 4.12
CA PRO A 18 -1.35 21.10 4.97
C PRO A 18 -0.26 20.48 4.10
N PRO A 19 1.00 20.47 4.58
CA PRO A 19 2.10 19.84 3.87
C PRO A 19 1.83 18.36 3.69
N SER A 20 2.20 17.83 2.52
CA SER A 20 2.02 16.43 2.19
C SER A 20 3.32 15.73 1.81
N LEU A 21 3.59 14.61 2.49
CA LEU A 21 4.63 13.66 2.16
C LEU A 21 4.09 12.57 1.25
N LEU A 22 4.57 12.54 0.01
CA LEU A 22 4.26 11.50 -0.97
C LEU A 22 5.41 10.50 -1.07
N THR A 23 5.19 9.26 -0.65
CA THR A 23 6.16 8.17 -0.85
C THR A 23 5.76 7.31 -2.04
N VAL A 24 6.56 7.30 -3.10
CA VAL A 24 6.34 6.49 -4.30
C VAL A 24 7.19 5.23 -4.24
N ILE A 25 6.56 4.07 -4.29
CA ILE A 25 7.21 2.77 -4.43
C ILE A 25 7.12 2.35 -5.90
N VAL A 26 8.27 2.22 -6.55
CA VAL A 26 8.37 1.79 -7.94
C VAL A 26 8.79 0.32 -7.97
N ASP A 27 7.95 -0.56 -8.50
CA ASP A 27 8.34 -1.91 -8.85
C ASP A 27 9.34 -1.88 -10.02
N THR A 28 10.55 -2.41 -9.81
CA THR A 28 11.66 -2.39 -10.78
C THR A 28 12.00 -3.78 -11.30
N ASN A 29 11.04 -4.71 -11.32
CA ASN A 29 11.25 -6.05 -11.86
C ASN A 29 11.65 -6.03 -13.35
N PRO A 30 12.89 -6.41 -13.71
CA PRO A 30 13.34 -6.31 -15.10
C PRO A 30 12.56 -7.22 -16.06
N HIS A 31 12.10 -8.38 -15.61
CA HIS A 31 11.30 -9.28 -16.45
C HIS A 31 9.94 -8.67 -16.79
N ALA A 32 9.28 -8.06 -15.81
CA ALA A 32 7.96 -7.48 -16.01
C ALA A 32 8.06 -6.19 -16.86
N TRP A 33 9.11 -5.39 -16.69
CA TRP A 33 9.40 -4.24 -17.55
C TRP A 33 9.81 -4.63 -18.97
N ALA A 34 10.49 -5.77 -19.16
CA ALA A 34 10.80 -6.27 -20.50
C ALA A 34 9.52 -6.63 -21.29
N LEU A 35 8.52 -7.20 -20.62
CA LEU A 35 7.22 -7.51 -21.22
C LEU A 35 6.41 -6.24 -21.56
N LEU A 36 6.55 -5.18 -20.76
CA LEU A 36 5.90 -3.89 -20.98
C LEU A 36 6.63 -2.98 -21.96
N ASN A 37 7.91 -3.24 -22.26
CA ASN A 37 8.73 -2.39 -23.12
C ASN A 37 8.08 -1.97 -24.47
N PRO A 38 7.35 -2.83 -25.21
CA PRO A 38 6.71 -2.39 -26.46
C PRO A 38 5.57 -1.38 -26.29
N THR A 39 4.94 -1.32 -25.12
CA THR A 39 3.82 -0.40 -24.85
C THR A 39 4.25 0.79 -24.01
N LEU A 40 5.02 0.56 -22.95
CA LEU A 40 5.54 1.57 -22.04
C LEU A 40 6.97 1.20 -21.60
N PRO A 41 8.00 1.78 -22.23
CA PRO A 41 9.38 1.65 -21.78
C PRO A 41 9.57 2.20 -20.36
N LEU A 42 10.45 1.56 -19.58
CA LEU A 42 10.78 1.99 -18.21
C LEU A 42 11.25 3.46 -18.18
N SER A 43 12.06 3.89 -19.16
CA SER A 43 12.53 5.29 -19.24
C SER A 43 11.37 6.29 -19.36
N THR A 44 10.39 5.99 -20.21
CA THR A 44 9.18 6.81 -20.38
C THR A 44 8.32 6.79 -19.13
N ALA A 45 8.17 5.63 -18.48
CA ALA A 45 7.43 5.52 -17.23
C ALA A 45 8.07 6.38 -16.12
N ILE A 46 9.38 6.31 -15.96
CA ILE A 46 10.13 7.11 -14.99
C ILE A 46 10.03 8.61 -15.32
N ALA A 47 10.13 9.00 -16.59
CA ALA A 47 9.91 10.39 -16.99
C ALA A 47 8.52 10.90 -16.58
N ASN A 48 7.46 10.11 -16.81
CA ASN A 48 6.10 10.45 -16.38
C ASN A 48 5.99 10.55 -14.85
N ILE A 49 6.65 9.67 -14.10
CA ILE A 49 6.70 9.71 -12.64
C ILE A 49 7.43 10.97 -12.14
N LEU A 50 8.55 11.34 -12.76
CA LEU A 50 9.29 12.56 -12.42
C LEU A 50 8.45 13.82 -12.66
N VAL A 51 7.72 13.88 -13.77
CA VAL A 51 6.74 14.97 -14.02
C VAL A 51 5.68 15.00 -12.92
N PHE A 52 5.17 13.84 -12.51
CA PHE A 52 4.21 13.74 -11.41
C PHE A 52 4.76 14.18 -10.06
N LEU A 53 6.00 13.80 -9.71
CA LEU A 53 6.68 14.26 -8.50
C LEU A 53 6.89 15.77 -8.52
N ASN A 54 7.29 16.34 -9.66
CA ASN A 54 7.44 17.78 -9.83
C ASN A 54 6.09 18.49 -9.67
N ALA A 55 5.00 17.93 -10.21
CA ALA A 55 3.66 18.47 -10.00
C ALA A 55 3.26 18.45 -8.52
N HIS A 56 3.53 17.35 -7.80
CA HIS A 56 3.28 17.27 -6.35
C HIS A 56 4.05 18.33 -5.57
N LEU A 57 5.35 18.47 -5.84
CA LEU A 57 6.20 19.48 -5.20
C LEU A 57 5.82 20.92 -5.60
N ALA A 58 5.25 21.12 -6.79
CA ALA A 58 4.74 22.41 -7.23
C ALA A 58 3.41 22.80 -6.55
N CYS A 59 2.64 21.83 -6.04
CA CYS A 59 1.34 22.10 -5.41
C CYS A 59 1.45 22.84 -4.07
N ASN A 60 2.54 22.61 -3.33
CA ASN A 60 2.83 23.27 -2.06
C ASN A 60 4.34 23.23 -1.81
N TYR A 61 4.92 24.36 -1.39
CA TYR A 61 6.36 24.47 -1.13
C TYR A 61 6.83 23.59 0.04
N ALA A 62 5.92 23.25 0.96
CA ALA A 62 6.19 22.37 2.10
C ALA A 62 5.93 20.89 1.79
N ASN A 63 5.57 20.55 0.54
CA ASN A 63 5.43 19.15 0.14
C ASN A 63 6.77 18.45 0.07
N GLU A 64 6.75 17.19 0.49
CA GLU A 64 7.92 16.32 0.46
C GLU A 64 7.63 15.10 -0.41
N VAL A 65 8.70 14.57 -1.00
CA VAL A 65 8.63 13.34 -1.79
C VAL A 65 9.66 12.35 -1.29
N ALA A 66 9.34 11.08 -1.42
CA ALA A 66 10.26 9.98 -1.17
C ALA A 66 10.03 8.92 -2.25
N VAL A 67 11.08 8.30 -2.76
CA VAL A 67 11.02 7.33 -3.85
C VAL A 67 11.83 6.09 -3.46
N VAL A 68 11.16 4.94 -3.42
CA VAL A 68 11.75 3.64 -3.10
C VAL A 68 11.62 2.73 -4.31
N ALA A 69 12.71 2.08 -4.70
CA ALA A 69 12.67 0.98 -5.66
C ALA A 69 12.42 -0.34 -4.93
N SER A 70 11.39 -1.07 -5.36
CA SER A 70 11.25 -2.49 -5.03
C SER A 70 11.91 -3.30 -6.15
N HIS A 71 13.08 -3.86 -5.87
CA HIS A 71 13.80 -4.74 -6.79
C HIS A 71 13.62 -6.21 -6.41
N THR A 72 14.08 -7.12 -7.25
CA THR A 72 13.93 -8.59 -7.03
C THR A 72 14.61 -9.06 -5.75
N HIS A 73 15.80 -8.55 -5.44
CA HIS A 73 16.59 -8.99 -4.26
C HIS A 73 16.64 -8.00 -3.10
N LYS A 74 16.25 -6.75 -3.33
CA LYS A 74 16.35 -5.70 -2.33
C LYS A 74 15.33 -4.59 -2.56
N ALA A 75 14.91 -3.94 -1.48
CA ALA A 75 14.30 -2.62 -1.55
C ALA A 75 15.38 -1.57 -1.32
N THR A 76 15.41 -0.51 -2.12
CA THR A 76 16.48 0.51 -2.05
C THR A 76 15.90 1.90 -2.26
N TRP A 77 16.44 2.88 -1.54
CA TRP A 77 16.10 4.29 -1.72
C TRP A 77 16.60 4.80 -3.07
N LEU A 78 15.70 5.38 -3.86
CA LEU A 78 16.06 6.21 -5.01
C LEU A 78 16.18 7.67 -4.59
N TYR A 79 15.33 8.10 -3.67
CA TYR A 79 15.33 9.43 -3.04
C TYR A 79 14.56 9.37 -1.69
N PRO A 80 14.96 10.09 -0.64
CA PRO A 80 16.22 10.79 -0.48
C PRO A 80 17.36 9.79 -0.21
N VAL A 81 18.50 9.99 -0.84
CA VAL A 81 19.75 9.30 -0.46
C VAL A 81 20.66 10.33 0.18
N GLU A 82 20.95 10.13 1.46
CA GLU A 82 22.02 10.85 2.14
C GLU A 82 23.33 10.48 1.41
N ARG A 83 23.93 11.44 0.70
CA ARG A 83 25.30 11.25 0.20
C ARG A 83 26.18 11.12 1.44
N THR A 84 26.50 9.89 1.82
CA THR A 84 27.61 9.61 2.71
C THR A 84 28.83 10.20 2.01
N THR A 85 29.23 11.40 2.40
CA THR A 85 30.62 11.80 2.26
C THR A 85 31.38 10.73 3.02
N THR A 86 32.00 9.79 2.30
CA THR A 86 33.01 8.91 2.85
C THR A 86 34.11 9.84 3.34
N THR A 87 33.99 10.32 4.58
CA THR A 87 35.10 10.91 5.31
C THR A 87 36.05 9.74 5.51
N THR A 88 37.02 9.60 4.61
CA THR A 88 38.21 8.81 4.89
C THR A 88 38.78 9.39 6.18
N ARG A 89 38.72 8.61 7.26
CA ARG A 89 39.39 8.97 8.50
C ARG A 89 40.83 8.56 8.35
N ASP A 90 41.75 9.50 8.57
CA ASP A 90 43.17 9.21 8.56
C ASP A 90 43.53 8.32 9.77
N THR A 91 44.73 7.73 9.77
CA THR A 91 45.21 6.84 10.84
C THR A 91 45.22 7.49 12.23
N ASP A 92 45.16 8.82 12.29
CA ASP A 92 45.16 9.60 13.52
C ASP A 92 43.74 10.03 13.98
N GLY A 93 42.68 9.56 13.30
CA GLY A 93 41.29 9.84 13.69
C GLY A 93 40.73 11.18 13.22
N ASP A 94 41.53 11.97 12.50
CA ASP A 94 41.11 13.23 11.89
C ASP A 94 40.35 13.01 10.57
N ILE A 95 39.46 13.95 10.25
CA ILE A 95 38.72 13.98 8.99
C ILE A 95 39.68 14.46 7.90
N ALA A 96 40.06 13.58 6.97
CA ALA A 96 40.88 13.94 5.83
C ALA A 96 40.14 14.96 4.97
N MET A 97 40.53 16.23 5.04
CA MET A 97 40.05 17.29 4.14
C MET A 97 40.78 17.15 2.80
N HIS A 98 40.53 16.06 2.07
CA HIS A 98 40.93 16.00 0.67
C HIS A 98 40.11 17.02 -0.10
N HIS A 99 40.75 18.12 -0.48
CA HIS A 99 40.26 19.03 -1.50
C HIS A 99 39.92 18.15 -2.73
N PRO A 100 38.66 18.05 -3.17
CA PRO A 100 38.37 17.27 -4.35
C PRO A 100 39.03 18.01 -5.52
N GLN A 101 40.20 17.54 -5.95
CA GLN A 101 40.65 17.79 -7.31
C GLN A 101 39.48 17.38 -8.19
N ALA A 102 38.99 18.34 -8.97
CA ALA A 102 37.87 18.16 -9.87
C ALA A 102 38.20 17.04 -10.86
N SER A 103 37.87 15.79 -10.50
CA SER A 103 37.58 14.77 -11.48
C SER A 103 36.40 15.31 -12.27
N SER A 104 36.63 15.56 -13.55
CA SER A 104 35.65 16.06 -14.48
C SER A 104 34.32 15.33 -14.28
N PRO A 105 33.20 16.04 -14.04
CA PRO A 105 31.91 15.38 -14.03
C PRO A 105 31.75 14.66 -15.38
N PRO A 106 31.14 13.46 -15.43
CA PRO A 106 30.76 12.85 -16.69
C PRO A 106 29.93 13.88 -17.48
N PRO A 107 29.97 13.90 -18.83
CA PRO A 107 29.30 14.92 -19.62
C PRO A 107 27.79 14.83 -19.35
N THR A 108 27.28 15.65 -18.42
CA THR A 108 25.86 15.73 -18.13
C THR A 108 25.23 16.44 -19.30
N SER A 109 24.48 15.68 -20.08
CA SER A 109 23.61 16.13 -21.14
C SER A 109 22.78 17.33 -20.66
N SER A 110 23.16 18.54 -21.11
CA SER A 110 22.33 19.74 -21.18
C SER A 110 21.30 19.94 -20.06
N THR A 111 21.70 19.84 -18.78
CA THR A 111 20.78 20.12 -17.68
C THR A 111 20.48 21.62 -17.65
N SER A 112 19.28 21.99 -18.06
CA SER A 112 18.77 23.35 -18.16
C SER A 112 19.05 24.15 -16.87
N ILE A 113 19.84 25.22 -17.00
CA ILE A 113 20.28 26.13 -15.91
C ILE A 113 19.08 26.78 -15.16
N ASN A 114 17.86 26.70 -15.71
CA ASN A 114 16.66 27.36 -15.17
C ASN A 114 15.69 26.44 -14.40
N LYS A 115 16.09 25.23 -14.02
CA LYS A 115 15.19 24.31 -13.31
C LYS A 115 15.17 24.55 -11.80
N TYR A 116 13.97 24.55 -11.20
CA TYR A 116 13.80 24.65 -9.75
C TYR A 116 14.64 23.59 -9.03
N ARG A 117 15.48 24.03 -8.08
CA ARG A 117 16.54 23.22 -7.50
C ARG A 117 16.04 21.90 -6.88
N PRO A 118 14.95 21.87 -6.08
CA PRO A 118 14.38 20.62 -5.58
C PRO A 118 14.01 19.62 -6.68
N PHE A 119 13.41 20.07 -7.79
CA PHE A 119 13.07 19.18 -8.91
C PHE A 119 14.32 18.56 -9.52
N ARG A 120 15.35 19.39 -9.75
CA ARG A 120 16.62 18.92 -10.32
C ARG A 120 17.28 17.87 -9.42
N ILE A 121 17.32 18.09 -8.10
CA ILE A 121 17.94 17.14 -7.16
C ILE A 121 17.19 15.80 -7.16
N VAL A 122 15.85 15.83 -7.11
CA VAL A 122 15.04 14.61 -7.12
C VAL A 122 15.27 13.83 -8.42
N GLU A 123 15.23 14.50 -9.57
CA GLU A 123 15.43 13.86 -10.87
C GLU A 123 16.82 13.25 -11.05
N GLU A 124 17.87 14.00 -10.69
CA GLU A 124 19.25 13.52 -10.76
C GLU A 124 19.45 12.30 -9.87
N GLN A 125 18.98 12.33 -8.62
CA GLN A 125 19.13 11.20 -7.70
C GLN A 125 18.32 9.99 -8.15
N VAL A 126 17.04 10.16 -8.50
CA VAL A 126 16.18 9.05 -8.92
C VAL A 126 16.74 8.38 -10.17
N THR A 127 17.16 9.16 -11.17
CA THR A 127 17.68 8.62 -12.43
C THR A 127 19.04 7.94 -12.23
N ALA A 128 19.95 8.57 -11.50
CA ALA A 128 21.28 8.00 -11.24
C ALA A 128 21.21 6.71 -10.41
N ASN A 129 20.42 6.70 -9.33
CA ASN A 129 20.27 5.54 -8.46
C ASN A 129 19.53 4.40 -9.14
N LEU A 130 18.53 4.70 -9.97
CA LEU A 130 17.83 3.68 -10.74
C LEU A 130 18.74 3.08 -11.80
N HIS A 131 19.51 3.91 -12.52
CA HIS A 131 20.49 3.42 -13.49
C HIS A 131 21.53 2.52 -12.80
N ALA A 132 22.10 2.97 -11.68
CA ALA A 132 23.04 2.19 -10.88
C ALA A 132 22.43 0.86 -10.38
N LEU A 133 21.13 0.86 -10.01
CA LEU A 133 20.42 -0.35 -9.63
C LEU A 133 20.34 -1.33 -10.80
N MET A 134 19.92 -0.86 -11.98
CA MET A 134 19.79 -1.69 -13.18
C MET A 134 21.13 -2.20 -13.70
N THR A 135 22.20 -1.40 -13.66
CA THR A 135 23.54 -1.86 -14.08
C THR A 135 24.15 -2.88 -13.14
N ASN A 136 23.83 -2.81 -11.84
CA ASN A 136 24.32 -3.77 -10.85
C ASN A 136 23.51 -5.07 -10.84
N THR A 137 22.36 -5.12 -11.52
CA THR A 137 21.54 -6.33 -11.59
C THR A 137 22.17 -7.36 -12.52
N SER A 138 22.73 -8.42 -11.94
CA SER A 138 23.30 -9.54 -12.69
C SER A 138 22.22 -10.53 -13.19
N SER A 139 22.50 -11.24 -14.28
CA SER A 139 21.61 -12.28 -14.82
C SER A 139 21.41 -13.47 -13.86
N ALA A 140 22.41 -13.78 -13.03
CA ALA A 140 22.32 -14.82 -11.99
C ALA A 140 21.35 -14.43 -10.86
N SER A 141 21.26 -13.14 -10.55
CA SER A 141 20.25 -12.63 -9.63
C SER A 141 18.84 -12.79 -10.24
N LEU A 142 18.67 -12.53 -11.53
CA LEU A 142 17.35 -12.61 -12.16
C LEU A 142 16.81 -14.05 -12.26
N SER A 143 17.67 -15.04 -12.43
CA SER A 143 17.26 -16.45 -12.53
C SER A 143 16.80 -17.06 -11.21
N THR A 144 17.26 -16.52 -10.07
CA THR A 144 16.97 -17.07 -8.74
C THR A 144 15.68 -16.56 -8.13
N THR A 145 15.24 -15.35 -8.50
CA THR A 145 14.06 -14.71 -7.88
C THR A 145 13.20 -14.01 -8.93
N THR A 146 11.96 -14.47 -9.06
CA THR A 146 10.94 -13.88 -9.93
C THR A 146 9.99 -12.89 -9.21
N SER A 147 10.08 -12.81 -7.88
CA SER A 147 9.30 -11.90 -7.04
C SER A 147 10.06 -10.62 -6.68
N THR A 148 9.34 -9.55 -6.38
CA THR A 148 9.92 -8.27 -5.92
C THR A 148 9.80 -8.12 -4.42
N MET A 149 10.70 -7.37 -3.78
CA MET A 149 10.72 -7.14 -2.34
C MET A 149 9.74 -6.02 -1.93
N MET A 150 8.44 -6.21 -2.20
CA MET A 150 7.40 -5.21 -1.91
C MET A 150 7.24 -4.97 -0.41
N ALA A 151 7.31 -6.03 0.40
CA ALA A 151 7.27 -5.94 1.86
C ALA A 151 8.38 -5.02 2.42
N GLY A 152 9.61 -5.19 1.90
CA GLY A 152 10.75 -4.39 2.31
C GLY A 152 10.56 -2.92 1.94
N ALA A 153 10.07 -2.64 0.73
CA ALA A 153 9.81 -1.28 0.28
C ALA A 153 8.72 -0.58 1.11
N LEU A 154 7.64 -1.28 1.45
CA LEU A 154 6.58 -0.77 2.33
C LEU A 154 7.11 -0.46 3.73
N THR A 155 7.99 -1.31 4.27
CA THR A 155 8.58 -1.10 5.60
C THR A 155 9.55 0.09 5.61
N LEU A 156 10.36 0.26 4.55
CA LEU A 156 11.20 1.44 4.38
C LEU A 156 10.35 2.71 4.25
N ALA A 157 9.28 2.67 3.46
CA ALA A 157 8.35 3.79 3.33
C ALA A 157 7.71 4.17 4.67
N LEU A 158 7.18 3.19 5.40
CA LEU A 158 6.54 3.40 6.71
C LEU A 158 7.50 3.96 7.76
N SER A 159 8.71 3.40 7.86
CA SER A 159 9.72 3.89 8.82
C SER A 159 10.15 5.33 8.50
N HIS A 160 10.32 5.66 7.22
CA HIS A 160 10.62 7.02 6.78
C HIS A 160 9.47 7.98 7.08
N ILE A 161 8.23 7.61 6.74
CA ILE A 161 7.04 8.42 7.05
C ILE A 161 6.95 8.69 8.55
N ASN A 162 7.12 7.67 9.38
CA ASN A 162 7.08 7.84 10.83
C ASN A 162 8.18 8.80 11.32
N ARG A 163 9.41 8.64 10.83
CA ARG A 163 10.54 9.54 11.16
C ARG A 163 10.27 10.98 10.75
N ARG A 164 9.74 11.21 9.53
CA ARG A 164 9.39 12.56 9.05
C ARG A 164 8.23 13.16 9.82
N THR A 165 7.23 12.35 10.19
CA THR A 165 6.09 12.80 10.99
C THR A 165 6.54 13.26 12.37
N ILE A 166 7.44 12.51 13.03
CA ILE A 166 8.01 12.90 14.33
C ILE A 166 8.84 14.18 14.18
N ALA A 167 9.76 14.24 13.21
CA ALA A 167 10.60 15.42 12.98
C ALA A 167 9.78 16.68 12.65
N TRP A 168 8.68 16.51 11.91
CA TRP A 168 7.75 17.60 11.61
C TRP A 168 7.05 18.10 12.87
N ASN A 169 6.57 17.18 13.72
CA ASN A 169 5.94 17.53 14.99
C ASN A 169 6.93 18.22 15.95
N GLU A 170 8.17 17.76 16.02
CA GLU A 170 9.25 18.39 16.82
C GLU A 170 9.52 19.82 16.34
N ALA A 171 9.62 20.05 15.03
CA ALA A 171 9.88 21.37 14.47
C ALA A 171 8.72 22.37 14.68
N HIS A 172 7.48 21.88 14.80
CA HIS A 172 6.28 22.71 14.93
C HIS A 172 5.70 22.72 16.35
N GLY A 173 6.48 22.30 17.36
CA GLY A 173 6.11 22.41 18.77
C GLY A 173 4.98 21.47 19.23
N GLY A 174 4.83 20.33 18.57
CA GLY A 174 3.89 19.29 19.00
C GLY A 174 4.32 18.69 20.34
N ASP A 175 3.43 18.77 21.35
CA ASP A 175 3.65 18.23 22.68
C ASP A 175 3.95 16.72 22.61
N ILE A 176 5.17 16.33 22.99
CA ILE A 176 5.62 14.93 22.99
C ILE A 176 5.05 14.28 24.25
N SER A 177 3.79 13.86 24.21
CA SER A 177 3.32 12.88 25.19
C SER A 177 4.05 11.57 24.89
N ASN A 178 4.97 11.22 25.80
CA ASN A 178 5.75 9.98 25.82
C ASN A 178 4.91 8.76 25.38
N PRO A 179 5.36 7.91 24.44
CA PRO A 179 4.62 6.71 24.04
C PRO A 179 4.46 5.64 25.15
N ASN A 180 5.02 5.87 26.34
CA ASN A 180 5.15 4.89 27.41
C ASN A 180 4.42 5.29 28.71
N GLU A 181 3.61 6.36 28.71
CA GLU A 181 2.80 6.72 29.88
C GLU A 181 1.42 6.04 29.82
N SER A 182 1.20 5.14 30.76
CA SER A 182 -0.09 4.51 31.03
C SER A 182 -1.15 5.58 31.28
N SER A 183 -2.23 5.52 30.51
CA SER A 183 -3.41 6.39 30.57
C SER A 183 -3.99 6.53 31.99
N ASN A 184 -3.75 7.69 32.63
CA ASN A 184 -4.56 8.19 33.74
C ASN A 184 -5.64 9.13 33.16
N PRO A 185 -6.94 8.92 33.41
CA PRO A 185 -8.01 9.62 32.71
C PRO A 185 -8.40 10.98 33.34
N SER A 186 -7.53 11.64 34.11
CA SER A 186 -7.95 12.73 35.01
C SER A 186 -7.26 14.10 34.82
N SER A 187 -6.64 14.39 33.68
CA SER A 187 -6.21 15.76 33.34
C SER A 187 -6.84 16.22 32.01
N SER A 188 -8.07 16.69 32.11
CA SER A 188 -8.83 17.35 31.05
C SER A 188 -8.27 18.74 30.75
N ASN A 189 -7.16 18.83 30.01
CA ASN A 189 -6.78 20.04 29.24
C ASN A 189 -5.65 19.82 28.23
N THR A 190 -5.63 18.71 27.50
CA THR A 190 -4.81 18.62 26.29
C THR A 190 -5.54 19.40 25.19
N THR A 191 -4.99 20.55 24.83
CA THR A 191 -5.32 21.25 23.59
C THR A 191 -5.16 20.26 22.44
N ARG A 192 -6.29 19.73 21.97
CA ARG A 192 -6.38 18.89 20.78
C ARG A 192 -5.72 19.67 19.65
N ALA A 193 -4.48 19.31 19.30
CA ALA A 193 -3.76 19.92 18.19
C ALA A 193 -4.70 19.99 16.99
N THR A 194 -4.91 21.20 16.49
CA THR A 194 -5.74 21.39 15.30
C THR A 194 -5.18 20.51 14.19
N PRO A 195 -6.01 19.78 13.42
CA PRO A 195 -5.57 18.83 12.37
C PRO A 195 -4.95 19.52 11.13
N GLU A 196 -4.46 20.75 11.31
CA GLU A 196 -3.97 21.64 10.25
C GLU A 196 -2.44 21.75 10.24
N SER A 197 -1.76 21.34 11.31
CA SER A 197 -0.29 21.35 11.39
C SER A 197 0.37 19.98 11.22
N THR A 198 -0.39 18.89 11.05
CA THR A 198 0.17 17.54 10.90
C THR A 198 0.51 17.22 9.45
N LEU A 199 1.73 16.72 9.20
CA LEU A 199 2.20 16.26 7.89
C LEU A 199 1.29 15.14 7.34
N GLN A 200 0.64 15.39 6.20
CA GLN A 200 -0.21 14.39 5.55
C GLN A 200 0.62 13.43 4.72
N SER A 201 0.72 12.18 5.15
CA SER A 201 1.50 11.17 4.45
C SER A 201 0.64 10.27 3.58
N ARG A 202 1.10 9.96 2.36
CA ARG A 202 0.45 9.02 1.43
C ARG A 202 1.49 8.14 0.73
N ILE A 203 1.12 6.91 0.42
CA ILE A 203 1.97 5.97 -0.31
C ILE A 203 1.34 5.70 -1.68
N LEU A 204 2.10 5.85 -2.76
CA LEU A 204 1.73 5.44 -4.11
C LEU A 204 2.59 4.26 -4.54
N ILE A 205 1.97 3.17 -4.96
CA ILE A 205 2.65 1.97 -5.43
C ILE A 205 2.41 1.82 -6.93
N LEU A 206 3.48 1.75 -7.70
CA LEU A 206 3.46 1.33 -9.10
C LEU A 206 3.80 -0.15 -9.17
N SER A 207 2.79 -0.97 -9.44
CA SER A 207 2.91 -2.42 -9.49
C SER A 207 2.95 -2.90 -10.94
N VAL A 208 3.97 -3.71 -11.25
CA VAL A 208 4.18 -4.29 -12.59
C VAL A 208 4.21 -5.82 -12.53
N SER A 209 4.61 -6.37 -11.39
CA SER A 209 4.74 -7.81 -11.17
C SER A 209 3.43 -8.46 -10.74
N SER A 210 3.24 -9.73 -11.12
CA SER A 210 2.12 -10.55 -10.65
C SER A 210 2.36 -11.10 -9.24
N SER A 211 1.29 -11.16 -8.44
CA SER A 211 1.30 -11.64 -7.05
C SER A 211 1.46 -13.16 -6.92
N THR A 212 1.36 -13.92 -8.01
CA THR A 212 1.40 -15.40 -8.00
C THR A 212 2.73 -15.98 -7.51
N GLY A 213 3.85 -15.30 -7.76
CA GLY A 213 5.19 -15.70 -7.26
C GLY A 213 5.53 -15.20 -5.84
N SER A 214 4.75 -14.28 -5.30
CA SER A 214 5.09 -13.51 -4.09
C SER A 214 4.36 -13.97 -2.83
N ALA A 215 3.77 -15.17 -2.82
CA ALA A 215 2.98 -15.68 -1.68
C ALA A 215 3.79 -15.77 -0.37
N HIS A 216 5.12 -15.95 -0.44
CA HIS A 216 5.99 -15.94 0.73
C HIS A 216 6.07 -14.57 1.43
N GLN A 217 5.76 -13.48 0.72
CA GLN A 217 5.77 -12.11 1.26
C GLN A 217 4.41 -11.67 1.78
N TYR A 218 3.39 -12.53 1.71
CA TYR A 218 2.02 -12.19 2.13
C TYR A 218 1.98 -11.65 3.56
N ILE A 219 2.59 -12.36 4.52
CA ILE A 219 2.53 -11.99 5.94
C ILE A 219 3.20 -10.62 6.18
N PRO A 220 4.45 -10.38 5.74
CA PRO A 220 5.05 -9.05 5.84
C PRO A 220 4.26 -7.92 5.15
N ILE A 221 3.71 -8.16 3.96
CA ILE A 221 2.90 -7.15 3.24
C ILE A 221 1.64 -6.82 4.04
N MET A 222 0.89 -7.82 4.51
CA MET A 222 -0.32 -7.60 5.30
C MET A 222 -0.03 -6.90 6.62
N ASN A 223 1.05 -7.26 7.31
CA ASN A 223 1.47 -6.56 8.53
C ASN A 223 1.76 -5.08 8.26
N ALA A 224 2.42 -4.77 7.13
CA ALA A 224 2.65 -3.39 6.72
C ALA A 224 1.34 -2.66 6.38
N ILE A 225 0.40 -3.31 5.69
CA ILE A 225 -0.93 -2.75 5.37
C ILE A 225 -1.72 -2.44 6.65
N PHE A 226 -1.76 -3.35 7.61
CA PHE A 226 -2.43 -3.12 8.89
C PHE A 226 -1.75 -2.02 9.70
N ALA A 227 -0.42 -1.89 9.62
CA ALA A 227 0.29 -0.76 10.19
C ALA A 227 -0.12 0.57 9.51
N CYS A 228 -0.19 0.61 8.17
CA CYS A 228 -0.69 1.78 7.43
C CYS A 228 -2.13 2.13 7.82
N GLN A 229 -3.01 1.13 7.96
CA GLN A 229 -4.40 1.33 8.37
C GLN A 229 -4.50 1.97 9.76
N ARG A 230 -3.69 1.49 10.71
CA ARG A 230 -3.63 2.05 12.08
C ARG A 230 -3.06 3.47 12.11
N LEU A 231 -2.08 3.77 11.24
CA LEU A 231 -1.50 5.10 11.11
C LEU A 231 -2.32 6.03 10.21
N HIS A 232 -3.46 5.57 9.68
CA HIS A 232 -4.30 6.31 8.73
C HIS A 232 -3.56 6.83 7.48
N ILE A 233 -2.59 6.05 6.99
CA ILE A 233 -1.85 6.35 5.76
C ILE A 233 -2.53 5.63 4.59
N PRO A 234 -3.13 6.34 3.63
CA PRO A 234 -3.72 5.73 2.45
C PRO A 234 -2.65 5.14 1.52
N ILE A 235 -2.91 3.94 1.01
CA ILE A 235 -2.09 3.27 -0.01
C ILE A 235 -2.83 3.32 -1.35
N ASP A 236 -2.30 4.14 -2.24
CA ASP A 236 -2.71 4.21 -3.63
C ASP A 236 -1.91 3.21 -4.45
N VAL A 237 -2.59 2.50 -5.36
CA VAL A 237 -2.00 1.45 -6.19
C VAL A 237 -2.35 1.72 -7.65
N CYS A 238 -1.30 1.91 -8.44
CA CYS A 238 -1.34 1.97 -9.88
C CYS A 238 -0.82 0.63 -10.43
N LYS A 239 -1.74 -0.19 -10.92
CA LYS A 239 -1.42 -1.49 -11.53
C LYS A 239 -1.20 -1.30 -13.04
N LEU A 240 0.03 -1.55 -13.49
CA LEU A 240 0.43 -1.51 -14.90
C LEU A 240 0.28 -2.86 -15.59
N SER A 241 0.59 -3.95 -14.89
CA SER A 241 0.55 -5.32 -15.42
C SER A 241 0.47 -6.34 -14.29
N GLY A 242 0.23 -7.61 -14.62
CA GLY A 242 0.14 -8.72 -13.68
C GLY A 242 -1.20 -8.80 -12.94
N ASP A 243 -1.27 -9.58 -11.87
CA ASP A 243 -2.38 -9.55 -10.91
C ASP A 243 -1.88 -9.11 -9.55
N ALA A 244 -2.67 -8.31 -8.84
CA ALA A 244 -2.23 -7.64 -7.63
C ALA A 244 -3.31 -7.70 -6.53
N VAL A 245 -3.81 -8.91 -6.25
CA VAL A 245 -4.91 -9.13 -5.28
C VAL A 245 -4.59 -8.54 -3.91
N PHE A 246 -3.36 -8.74 -3.41
CA PHE A 246 -2.94 -8.20 -2.11
C PHE A 246 -2.88 -6.67 -2.09
N LEU A 247 -2.45 -6.04 -3.19
CA LEU A 247 -2.40 -4.58 -3.27
C LEU A 247 -3.79 -3.97 -3.43
N GLN A 248 -4.71 -4.71 -4.05
CA GLN A 248 -6.11 -4.31 -4.10
C GLN A 248 -6.75 -4.32 -2.70
N GLN A 249 -6.52 -5.38 -1.92
CA GLN A 249 -6.90 -5.42 -0.50
C GLN A 249 -6.23 -4.28 0.30
N ALA A 250 -4.98 -3.94 -0.01
CA ALA A 250 -4.26 -2.84 0.63
C ALA A 250 -4.96 -1.49 0.45
N SER A 251 -5.36 -1.18 -0.78
CA SER A 251 -6.08 0.06 -1.09
C SER A 251 -7.45 0.11 -0.41
N ASP A 252 -8.19 -1.01 -0.38
CA ASP A 252 -9.49 -1.06 0.31
C ASP A 252 -9.33 -0.87 1.83
N ALA A 253 -8.42 -1.61 2.47
CA ALA A 253 -8.18 -1.54 3.91
C ALA A 253 -7.74 -0.14 4.39
N THR A 254 -6.98 0.57 3.56
CA THR A 254 -6.44 1.90 3.87
C THR A 254 -7.28 3.06 3.31
N LYS A 255 -8.37 2.77 2.59
CA LYS A 255 -9.20 3.75 1.87
C LYS A 255 -8.40 4.57 0.83
N GLY A 256 -7.46 3.91 0.16
CA GLY A 256 -6.70 4.45 -0.97
C GLY A 256 -7.37 4.16 -2.32
N ILE A 257 -6.70 4.58 -3.39
CA ILE A 257 -7.18 4.41 -4.77
C ILE A 257 -6.50 3.20 -5.40
N TYR A 258 -7.28 2.25 -5.91
CA TYR A 258 -6.78 1.18 -6.77
C TYR A 258 -7.23 1.40 -8.21
N MET A 259 -6.26 1.54 -9.11
CA MET A 259 -6.49 1.72 -10.54
C MET A 259 -5.68 0.71 -11.35
N ALA A 260 -6.38 -0.09 -12.16
CA ALA A 260 -5.77 -0.96 -13.15
C ALA A 260 -5.79 -0.27 -14.51
N LEU A 261 -4.61 -0.04 -15.10
CA LEU A 261 -4.50 0.64 -16.38
C LEU A 261 -4.76 -0.35 -17.52
N GLU A 262 -5.72 -0.02 -18.38
CA GLU A 262 -5.98 -0.75 -19.62
C GLU A 262 -4.98 -0.36 -20.70
N GLU A 263 -4.62 0.93 -20.76
CA GLU A 263 -3.64 1.47 -21.70
C GLU A 263 -2.46 2.13 -20.94
N PRO A 264 -1.29 1.47 -20.84
CA PRO A 264 -0.16 1.98 -20.06
C PRO A 264 0.52 3.19 -20.71
N ARG A 265 0.28 3.45 -22.01
CA ARG A 265 0.81 4.63 -22.72
C ARG A 265 0.33 5.95 -22.09
N GLY A 266 -0.89 5.95 -21.55
CA GLY A 266 -1.52 7.10 -20.90
C GLY A 266 -1.10 7.32 -19.43
N LEU A 267 0.00 6.71 -18.97
CA LEU A 267 0.37 6.71 -17.54
C LEU A 267 0.35 8.10 -16.88
N LEU A 268 0.90 9.13 -17.55
CA LEU A 268 0.91 10.49 -17.00
C LEU A 268 -0.51 11.02 -16.73
N GLN A 269 -1.46 10.77 -17.64
CA GLN A 269 -2.85 11.22 -17.49
C GLN A 269 -3.49 10.57 -16.25
N TYR A 270 -3.26 9.28 -16.03
CA TYR A 270 -3.75 8.59 -14.83
C TYR A 270 -3.08 9.11 -13.55
N LEU A 271 -1.76 9.37 -13.57
CA LEU A 271 -1.04 9.98 -12.45
C LEU A 271 -1.57 11.37 -12.09
N MET A 272 -1.80 12.22 -13.10
CA MET A 272 -2.31 13.58 -12.91
C MET A 272 -3.77 13.59 -12.42
N MET A 273 -4.65 12.80 -13.03
CA MET A 273 -6.08 12.85 -12.72
C MET A 273 -6.45 12.06 -11.47
N GLY A 274 -5.85 10.89 -11.28
CA GLY A 274 -6.21 9.98 -10.18
C GLY A 274 -5.40 10.20 -8.91
N PHE A 275 -4.08 10.34 -9.03
CA PHE A 275 -3.17 10.22 -7.89
C PHE A 275 -2.64 11.57 -7.37
N LEU A 276 -2.66 12.63 -8.18
CA LEU A 276 -2.22 13.96 -7.77
C LEU A 276 -3.06 14.57 -6.64
N PRO A 277 -4.42 14.52 -6.67
CA PRO A 277 -5.24 15.18 -5.67
C PRO A 277 -4.92 14.74 -4.23
N ASP A 278 -4.76 15.72 -3.34
CA ASP A 278 -4.51 15.49 -1.90
C ASP A 278 -5.69 14.83 -1.20
N GLN A 279 -5.45 14.22 -0.04
CA GLN A 279 -6.45 13.45 0.71
C GLN A 279 -7.71 14.26 1.08
N ARG A 280 -7.58 15.58 1.28
CA ARG A 280 -8.73 16.48 1.50
C ARG A 280 -9.54 16.69 0.21
N SER A 281 -8.86 16.98 -0.90
CA SER A 281 -9.48 17.22 -2.20
C SER A 281 -10.22 15.99 -2.73
N ARG A 282 -9.69 14.79 -2.46
CA ARG A 282 -10.32 13.50 -2.80
C ARG A 282 -11.74 13.32 -2.27
N ARG A 283 -12.11 13.98 -1.16
CA ARG A 283 -13.47 13.93 -0.61
C ARG A 283 -14.51 14.61 -1.51
N HIS A 284 -14.06 15.50 -2.39
CA HIS A 284 -14.90 16.28 -3.30
C HIS A 284 -14.87 15.75 -4.74
N LEU A 285 -14.07 14.70 -5.01
CA LEU A 285 -13.90 14.12 -6.33
C LEU A 285 -14.47 12.71 -6.35
N VAL A 286 -15.15 12.36 -7.45
CA VAL A 286 -15.51 10.97 -7.72
C VAL A 286 -14.27 10.28 -8.26
N LEU A 287 -13.62 9.50 -7.41
CA LEU A 287 -12.41 8.77 -7.77
C LEU A 287 -12.76 7.45 -8.45
N PRO A 288 -11.99 7.03 -9.46
CA PRO A 288 -12.14 5.73 -10.10
C PRO A 288 -11.58 4.63 -9.19
N THR A 289 -12.35 4.18 -8.21
CA THR A 289 -12.03 3.00 -7.40
C THR A 289 -12.78 1.79 -7.96
N ARG A 290 -12.04 0.70 -8.24
CA ARG A 290 -12.68 -0.60 -8.53
C ARG A 290 -13.01 -1.30 -7.19
N VAL A 291 -14.28 -1.61 -6.98
CA VAL A 291 -14.80 -2.15 -5.70
C VAL A 291 -14.73 -3.70 -5.63
N ASP A 292 -14.29 -4.38 -6.68
CA ASP A 292 -14.29 -5.84 -6.74
C ASP A 292 -13.04 -6.46 -6.11
N VAL A 293 -12.95 -6.43 -4.78
CA VAL A 293 -11.82 -6.98 -4.01
C VAL A 293 -12.11 -8.44 -3.65
N ASP A 294 -11.17 -9.32 -4.00
CA ASP A 294 -11.21 -10.73 -3.59
C ASP A 294 -10.64 -10.89 -2.17
N PHE A 295 -11.47 -11.33 -1.21
CA PHE A 295 -11.08 -11.54 0.20
C PHE A 295 -10.74 -12.99 0.54
N ARG A 296 -10.61 -13.87 -0.45
CA ARG A 296 -10.33 -15.28 -0.19
C ARG A 296 -8.96 -15.46 0.45
N ALA A 297 -8.90 -16.39 1.40
CA ALA A 297 -7.69 -16.73 2.12
C ALA A 297 -6.79 -17.65 1.28
N ALA A 298 -5.48 -17.55 1.47
CA ALA A 298 -4.52 -18.51 0.94
C ALA A 298 -4.13 -19.53 2.02
N CYS A 299 -4.08 -20.82 1.66
CA CYS A 299 -3.68 -21.86 2.61
C CYS A 299 -2.17 -21.85 2.86
N PHE A 300 -1.73 -22.14 4.08
CA PHE A 300 -0.31 -22.17 4.44
C PHE A 300 0.42 -23.41 3.92
N CYS A 301 -0.29 -24.52 3.64
CA CYS A 301 0.31 -25.74 3.07
C CYS A 301 0.83 -25.52 1.64
N HIS A 302 -0.06 -25.09 0.75
CA HIS A 302 0.20 -25.03 -0.69
C HIS A 302 0.26 -23.59 -1.22
N ARG A 303 -0.04 -22.58 -0.40
CA ARG A 303 -0.08 -21.15 -0.77
C ARG A 303 -1.06 -20.85 -1.91
N ARG A 304 -2.11 -21.66 -2.02
CA ARG A 304 -3.20 -21.50 -2.98
C ARG A 304 -4.37 -20.81 -2.31
N VAL A 305 -5.08 -19.99 -3.08
CA VAL A 305 -6.35 -19.38 -2.65
C VAL A 305 -7.39 -20.49 -2.48
N VAL A 306 -8.09 -20.49 -1.35
CA VAL A 306 -9.12 -21.47 -1.00
C VAL A 306 -10.43 -20.78 -0.65
N ASP A 307 -11.54 -21.34 -1.08
CA ASP A 307 -12.89 -20.85 -0.73
C ASP A 307 -13.34 -21.41 0.64
N VAL A 308 -12.93 -22.64 0.97
CA VAL A 308 -13.18 -23.31 2.24
C VAL A 308 -11.83 -23.78 2.79
N GLY A 309 -11.54 -23.44 4.04
CA GLY A 309 -10.31 -23.84 4.72
C GLY A 309 -10.53 -24.17 6.19
N PHE A 310 -9.61 -24.96 6.74
CA PHE A 310 -9.59 -25.35 8.15
C PHE A 310 -8.65 -24.43 8.91
N VAL A 311 -9.07 -23.92 10.05
CA VAL A 311 -8.29 -22.96 10.85
C VAL A 311 -7.79 -23.64 12.12
N CYS A 312 -6.50 -23.46 12.44
CA CYS A 312 -5.97 -23.86 13.74
C CYS A 312 -6.51 -22.94 14.85
N SER A 313 -7.09 -23.50 15.90
CA SER A 313 -7.61 -22.73 17.05
C SER A 313 -6.53 -21.99 17.85
N ILE A 314 -5.26 -22.38 17.72
CA ILE A 314 -4.15 -21.81 18.49
C ILE A 314 -3.41 -20.74 17.69
N CYS A 315 -2.96 -21.06 16.47
CA CYS A 315 -2.14 -20.15 15.66
C CYS A 315 -2.89 -19.48 14.51
N LEU A 316 -4.19 -19.74 14.34
CA LEU A 316 -5.05 -19.18 13.28
C LEU A 316 -4.52 -19.45 11.85
N SER A 317 -3.65 -20.45 11.68
CA SER A 317 -3.17 -20.87 10.37
C SER A 317 -4.28 -21.57 9.58
N ILE A 318 -4.33 -21.30 8.28
CA ILE A 318 -5.38 -21.75 7.37
C ILE A 318 -4.86 -22.90 6.50
N PHE A 319 -5.59 -24.00 6.46
CA PHE A 319 -5.26 -25.22 5.73
C PHE A 319 -6.32 -25.55 4.67
N CYS A 320 -5.90 -26.09 3.54
CA CYS A 320 -6.82 -26.45 2.45
C CYS A 320 -7.51 -27.81 2.66
N GLU A 321 -6.90 -28.68 3.45
CA GLU A 321 -7.36 -30.04 3.71
C GLU A 321 -7.28 -30.32 5.21
N PRO A 322 -8.15 -31.20 5.73
CA PRO A 322 -8.07 -31.63 7.12
C PRO A 322 -6.74 -32.33 7.39
N LEU A 323 -6.11 -32.04 8.54
CA LEU A 323 -4.82 -32.62 8.88
C LEU A 323 -5.01 -34.07 9.32
N GLY A 324 -4.50 -35.01 8.52
CA GLY A 324 -4.66 -36.45 8.75
C GLY A 324 -4.12 -36.93 10.09
N ASP A 325 -2.98 -36.38 10.54
CA ASP A 325 -2.35 -36.75 11.81
C ASP A 325 -2.87 -35.95 13.01
N GLY A 326 -3.77 -34.98 12.76
CA GLY A 326 -4.27 -34.06 13.77
C GLY A 326 -3.17 -33.20 14.39
N VAL A 327 -2.06 -32.90 13.70
CA VAL A 327 -0.97 -32.07 14.22
C VAL A 327 -0.76 -30.86 13.31
N CYS A 328 -0.90 -29.65 13.84
CA CYS A 328 -0.72 -28.42 13.07
C CYS A 328 0.71 -28.29 12.52
N LEU A 329 0.86 -28.14 11.19
CA LEU A 329 2.16 -27.95 10.51
C LEU A 329 2.90 -26.68 10.95
N THR A 330 2.19 -25.66 11.45
CA THR A 330 2.77 -24.39 11.87
C THR A 330 3.21 -24.36 13.33
N CYS A 331 2.34 -24.77 14.28
CA CYS A 331 2.63 -24.69 15.72
C CYS A 331 2.93 -26.05 16.38
N GLY A 332 2.81 -27.16 15.66
CA GLY A 332 3.05 -28.51 16.19
C GLY A 332 2.00 -28.98 17.22
N SER A 333 0.94 -28.22 17.47
CA SER A 333 -0.09 -28.59 18.42
C SER A 333 -1.01 -29.67 17.86
N ARG A 334 -1.39 -30.62 18.71
CA ARG A 334 -2.37 -31.65 18.36
C ARG A 334 -3.79 -31.06 18.41
N LEU A 335 -4.47 -31.10 17.28
CA LEU A 335 -5.83 -30.63 17.06
C LEU A 335 -6.72 -31.84 16.84
N ASP A 336 -7.82 -31.92 17.58
CA ASP A 336 -8.89 -32.86 17.28
C ASP A 336 -9.86 -32.20 16.31
N MET A 337 -10.26 -32.91 15.27
CA MET A 337 -11.29 -32.41 14.38
C MET A 337 -12.65 -32.64 15.05
N GLY A 338 -13.40 -31.56 15.28
CA GLY A 338 -14.82 -31.69 15.62
C GLY A 338 -15.59 -32.42 14.52
N ASP A 339 -16.91 -32.61 14.70
CA ASP A 339 -17.82 -33.33 13.78
C ASP A 339 -17.92 -32.69 12.37
N TYR A 340 -16.83 -32.74 11.60
CA TYR A 340 -16.72 -32.25 10.24
C TYR A 340 -17.42 -33.26 9.31
N GLY A 341 -18.51 -32.83 8.69
CA GLY A 341 -19.35 -33.70 7.86
C GLY A 341 -20.58 -34.28 8.57
N ALA A 342 -20.79 -33.97 9.87
CA ALA A 342 -22.09 -34.22 10.47
C ALA A 342 -23.13 -33.34 9.78
N LYS A 343 -24.20 -33.97 9.25
CA LYS A 343 -25.34 -33.23 8.69
C LYS A 343 -25.80 -32.24 9.75
N PRO A 344 -25.87 -30.93 9.45
CA PRO A 344 -26.34 -29.96 10.43
C PRO A 344 -27.70 -30.45 10.92
N ALA A 345 -27.89 -30.50 12.23
CA ALA A 345 -29.14 -30.93 12.84
C ALA A 345 -30.22 -29.88 12.49
N VAL A 346 -30.75 -29.98 11.27
CA VAL A 346 -31.93 -29.23 10.86
C VAL A 346 -33.02 -29.68 11.81
N VAL A 347 -33.47 -28.75 12.66
CA VAL A 347 -34.53 -28.96 13.64
C VAL A 347 -35.65 -29.75 12.96
N ALA A 348 -35.80 -31.02 13.32
CA ALA A 348 -36.81 -31.87 12.73
C ALA A 348 -38.17 -31.23 13.05
N ARG A 349 -38.80 -30.63 12.04
CA ARG A 349 -40.11 -29.99 12.19
C ARG A 349 -41.06 -31.07 12.70
N LYS A 350 -41.46 -30.98 13.97
CA LYS A 350 -42.38 -31.93 14.63
C LYS A 350 -43.55 -32.18 13.69
N ARG A 351 -43.62 -33.39 13.10
CA ARG A 351 -44.78 -33.80 12.29
C ARG A 351 -46.01 -33.72 13.19
N LYS A 352 -46.90 -32.77 12.89
CA LYS A 352 -48.19 -32.63 13.57
C LYS A 352 -48.93 -33.96 13.40
N LYS A 353 -49.15 -34.70 14.49
CA LYS A 353 -49.83 -36.00 14.50
C LYS A 353 -51.20 -35.81 13.83
N LYS A 354 -51.38 -36.38 12.64
CA LYS A 354 -52.66 -36.38 11.92
C LYS A 354 -53.65 -37.18 12.75
N LYS A 355 -54.67 -36.52 13.29
CA LYS A 355 -55.77 -37.13 14.05
C LYS A 355 -56.48 -38.13 13.14
N VAL A 356 -56.47 -39.41 13.51
CA VAL A 356 -57.19 -40.48 12.83
C VAL A 356 -58.68 -40.18 12.98
N LYS A 357 -59.40 -39.99 11.87
CA LYS A 357 -60.86 -39.89 11.83
C LYS A 357 -61.39 -41.24 11.37
N ALA A 358 -62.20 -41.87 12.22
CA ALA A 358 -62.82 -43.16 11.97
C ALA A 358 -63.84 -43.09 10.81
N THR A 359 -63.75 -44.09 9.92
CA THR A 359 -64.77 -44.60 8.97
C THR A 359 -65.98 -45.16 9.72
N GLY A 360 -67.26 -45.13 9.33
CA GLY A 360 -68.11 -44.66 8.20
C GLY A 360 -69.57 -45.04 8.61
N PRO A 361 -70.59 -45.21 7.73
CA PRO A 361 -70.65 -44.99 6.29
C PRO A 361 -71.96 -44.32 5.75
N SER A 362 -71.95 -44.08 4.43
CA SER A 362 -73.08 -44.09 3.47
C SER A 362 -73.91 -42.81 3.22
N ALA A 363 -73.76 -42.22 2.02
CA ALA A 363 -74.81 -42.15 1.00
C ALA A 363 -74.38 -41.26 -0.20
N THR A 364 -74.25 -41.90 -1.37
CA THR A 364 -74.72 -41.51 -2.72
C THR A 364 -74.56 -40.06 -3.26
N GLY A 365 -73.94 -39.94 -4.45
CA GLY A 365 -74.08 -38.79 -5.35
C GLY A 365 -72.92 -38.60 -6.34
N THR A 366 -73.11 -39.00 -7.59
CA THR A 366 -72.21 -38.96 -8.77
C THR A 366 -72.07 -37.53 -9.39
N PRO A 367 -71.21 -37.31 -10.43
CA PRO A 367 -70.32 -36.14 -10.56
C PRO A 367 -70.71 -35.12 -11.66
N THR A 368 -70.10 -33.92 -11.63
CA THR A 368 -69.81 -33.10 -12.84
C THR A 368 -68.75 -32.01 -12.54
N PRO A 369 -67.84 -31.67 -13.48
CA PRO A 369 -66.77 -30.68 -13.28
C PRO A 369 -67.05 -29.28 -13.89
N THR A 370 -66.15 -28.34 -13.55
CA THR A 370 -65.85 -27.00 -14.14
C THR A 370 -66.78 -25.80 -13.87
N PRO A 371 -66.33 -24.53 -13.99
CA PRO A 371 -64.96 -23.97 -14.16
C PRO A 371 -64.60 -22.81 -13.20
N THR A 372 -63.34 -22.36 -13.31
CA THR A 372 -62.75 -21.10 -12.80
C THR A 372 -63.55 -19.85 -13.21
N PRO A 373 -63.45 -18.75 -12.45
CA PRO A 373 -62.80 -17.56 -13.00
C PRO A 373 -61.93 -16.78 -11.98
N GLY A 374 -60.95 -16.04 -12.51
CA GLY A 374 -60.13 -15.05 -11.77
C GLY A 374 -60.94 -13.85 -11.26
N PRO A 375 -60.30 -12.78 -10.76
CA PRO A 375 -59.05 -12.18 -11.25
C PRO A 375 -57.81 -12.37 -10.37
#